data_AF-A0A7S4FP30-F1
#
_entry.id   AF-A0A7S4FP30-F1
#
_cell.length_a   1.000
_cell.length_b   1.000
_cell.length_c   1.000
_cell.angle_alpha   90.00
_cell.angle_beta   90.00
_cell.angle_gamma   90.00
#
_symmetry.space_group_name_H-M   'P 1'
#
loop_
_entity.id
_entity.type
_entity.pdbx_description
1 polymer ?
#
loop_
_entity_poly.entity_id
_entity_poly.type
_entity_poly.pdbx_seq_one_letter_code
_entity_poly.pdbx_strand_id
1 'polypeptide(L)'
;LASALLNPSPAGHSSPYFASLLLSMTLQGNQKAKGLLLQAPWESAMFMTCLLRFIMDTVREHADFAFAACMRVLLTWITDFPPAVLALMEDRSFFLFTTQSAVSAAESCHVQGLCSILIGVIWLYYPDNAPQGAPYKKADIFDHLVRKVGFDQFTNKWKHLCSDPQFQRHSVAGQPGLYDDQFVDGLQQLYRKVDAHVQKQIAGSDTSVPHVGQASLRGGDEQVQQLLKSQEEKVSFLQAENERLLKASKEARTYEEQSRQQSQSLSETQQQYREQMEALNATVKKRDETIARQAHELADLRKQTDQQEQSLQEEREKAAISKHMSEENIGNLMQQIQNYEHELQSLTQTYAMLEQALTAKDREISQLIAGGASVQQDSAGAEDGGTQGMRVADLLILVGQMDEQLQSCTSLLQSHNIQVPPSIEYINGSC
;
A
#
# COMPACT_ATOMS: atom_id res chain seq x y z
N LEU A 1 13.46 -17.48 -5.00
CA LEU A 1 12.40 -17.56 -6.04
C LEU A 1 11.39 -18.65 -5.71
N ALA A 2 11.78 -19.93 -5.70
CA ALA A 2 10.93 -21.06 -5.30
C ALA A 2 10.17 -20.81 -3.96
N SER A 3 10.86 -20.29 -2.93
CA SER A 3 10.22 -19.93 -1.65
C SER A 3 9.10 -18.92 -1.79
N ALA A 4 9.35 -17.85 -2.54
CA ALA A 4 8.41 -16.76 -2.71
C ALA A 4 7.20 -17.16 -3.58
N LEU A 5 7.32 -18.25 -4.36
CA LEU A 5 6.22 -18.84 -5.11
C LEU A 5 5.32 -19.69 -4.20
N LEU A 6 5.91 -20.54 -3.35
CA LEU A 6 5.16 -21.49 -2.50
C LEU A 6 4.63 -20.88 -1.21
N ASN A 7 5.26 -19.80 -0.70
CA ASN A 7 4.86 -19.12 0.52
C ASN A 7 4.46 -17.66 0.20
N PRO A 8 3.29 -17.42 -0.42
CA PRO A 8 2.81 -16.07 -0.67
C PRO A 8 2.65 -15.31 0.66
N SER A 9 3.32 -14.15 0.78
CA SER A 9 3.07 -13.26 1.91
C SER A 9 1.63 -12.74 1.84
N PRO A 10 0.86 -12.75 2.94
CA PRO A 10 -0.52 -12.27 2.96
C PRO A 10 -0.64 -10.77 2.62
N ALA A 11 0.46 -10.02 2.67
CA ALA A 11 0.49 -8.58 2.42
C ALA A 11 0.76 -8.19 0.94
N GLY A 12 0.89 -9.15 0.00
CA GLY A 12 1.21 -8.80 -1.39
C GLY A 12 0.80 -9.83 -2.43
N HIS A 13 -0.31 -9.57 -3.14
CA HIS A 13 -0.78 -10.38 -4.27
C HIS A 13 0.21 -10.48 -5.45
N SER A 14 1.23 -9.62 -5.52
CA SER A 14 2.23 -9.60 -6.59
C SER A 14 3.40 -10.56 -6.40
N SER A 15 3.63 -11.08 -5.19
CA SER A 15 4.81 -11.91 -4.86
C SER A 15 4.91 -13.21 -5.67
N PRO A 16 3.83 -14.02 -5.83
CA PRO A 16 3.91 -15.30 -6.56
C PRO A 16 4.15 -15.11 -8.06
N TYR A 17 3.57 -14.06 -8.65
CA TYR A 17 3.75 -13.76 -10.06
C TYR A 17 5.17 -13.39 -10.40
N PHE A 18 5.77 -12.43 -9.67
CA PHE A 18 7.16 -12.06 -9.92
C PHE A 18 8.12 -13.23 -9.66
N ALA A 19 7.85 -14.03 -8.62
CA ALA A 19 8.61 -15.24 -8.35
C ALA A 19 8.51 -16.26 -9.50
N SER A 20 7.30 -16.48 -10.03
CA SER A 20 7.05 -17.38 -11.17
C SER A 20 7.73 -16.89 -12.45
N LEU A 21 7.63 -15.60 -12.76
CA LEU A 21 8.24 -14.99 -13.93
C LEU A 21 9.76 -15.15 -13.91
N LEU A 22 10.41 -14.73 -12.82
CA LEU A 22 11.87 -14.84 -12.68
C LEU A 22 12.34 -16.29 -12.69
N LEU A 23 11.58 -17.20 -12.07
CA LEU A 23 11.91 -18.62 -12.07
C LEU A 23 11.75 -19.23 -13.47
N SER A 24 10.66 -18.94 -14.19
CA SER A 24 10.47 -19.38 -15.57
C SER A 24 11.55 -18.84 -16.50
N MET A 25 11.92 -17.56 -16.39
CA MET A 25 13.04 -16.99 -17.16
C MET A 25 14.36 -17.70 -16.86
N THR A 26 14.60 -18.10 -15.60
CA THR A 26 15.81 -18.85 -15.21
C THR A 26 15.81 -20.27 -15.77
N LEU A 27 14.64 -20.91 -15.86
CA LEU A 27 14.48 -22.29 -16.33
C LEU A 27 14.43 -22.40 -17.85
N GLN A 28 14.00 -21.35 -18.56
CA GLN A 28 13.82 -21.38 -20.01
C GLN A 28 15.14 -21.68 -20.73
N GLY A 29 15.19 -22.80 -21.46
CA GLY A 29 16.38 -23.26 -22.18
C GLY A 29 17.55 -23.74 -21.29
N ASN A 30 17.40 -23.73 -19.95
CA ASN A 30 18.50 -24.01 -19.03
C ASN A 30 18.35 -25.37 -18.34
N GLN A 31 18.85 -26.43 -18.99
CA GLN A 31 18.77 -27.80 -18.49
C GLN A 31 19.45 -27.99 -17.13
N LYS A 32 20.54 -27.25 -16.85
CA LYS A 32 21.25 -27.31 -15.57
C LYS A 32 20.39 -26.74 -14.44
N ALA A 33 19.77 -25.57 -14.65
CA ALA A 33 18.86 -24.98 -13.65
C ALA A 33 17.66 -25.89 -13.38
N LYS A 34 17.09 -26.50 -14.42
CA LYS A 34 16.00 -27.48 -14.29
C LYS A 34 16.39 -28.71 -13.47
N GLY A 35 17.61 -29.24 -13.68
CA GLY A 35 18.14 -30.35 -12.90
C GLY A 35 18.42 -29.99 -11.45
N LEU A 36 18.97 -28.80 -11.19
CA LEU A 36 19.18 -28.30 -9.83
C LEU A 36 17.85 -28.11 -9.08
N LEU A 37 16.84 -27.55 -9.75
CA LEU A 37 15.51 -27.39 -9.14
C LEU A 37 14.84 -28.73 -8.83
N LEU A 38 15.11 -29.77 -9.64
CA LEU A 38 14.58 -31.12 -9.43
C LEU A 38 15.17 -31.78 -8.19
N GLN A 39 16.43 -31.50 -7.89
CA GLN A 39 17.15 -32.02 -6.74
C GLN A 39 17.00 -31.14 -5.49
N ALA A 40 16.35 -29.97 -5.61
CA ALA A 40 16.24 -29.02 -4.52
C ALA A 40 15.30 -29.56 -3.43
N PRO A 41 15.80 -29.84 -2.21
CA PRO A 41 14.93 -30.16 -1.09
C PRO A 41 14.13 -28.90 -0.70
N TRP A 42 12.86 -29.08 -0.36
CA TRP A 42 11.95 -28.05 0.12
C TRP A 42 11.37 -28.46 1.47
N GLU A 43 11.90 -27.87 2.54
CA GLU A 43 11.57 -28.22 3.93
C GLU A 43 11.76 -29.73 4.21
N SER A 44 10.70 -30.53 4.04
CA SER A 44 10.65 -31.98 4.30
C SER A 44 10.32 -32.82 3.06
N ALA A 45 10.16 -32.22 1.88
CA ALA A 45 9.81 -32.92 0.64
C ALA A 45 10.58 -32.37 -0.56
N MET A 46 10.47 -33.00 -1.72
CA MET A 46 11.04 -32.46 -2.96
C MET A 46 10.22 -31.25 -3.44
N PHE A 47 10.89 -30.25 -4.01
CA PHE A 47 10.23 -29.03 -4.52
C PHE A 47 9.07 -29.35 -5.47
N MET A 48 9.22 -30.37 -6.34
CA MET A 48 8.15 -30.82 -7.23
C MET A 48 6.89 -31.19 -6.41
N THR A 49 6.99 -32.07 -5.42
CA THR A 49 5.87 -32.49 -4.58
C THR A 49 5.15 -31.32 -3.91
N CYS A 50 5.91 -30.34 -3.38
CA CYS A 50 5.33 -29.14 -2.79
C CYS A 50 4.61 -28.27 -3.83
N LEU A 51 5.19 -28.11 -5.03
CA LEU A 51 4.57 -27.38 -6.12
C LEU A 51 3.26 -28.04 -6.59
N LEU A 52 3.23 -29.37 -6.73
CA LEU A 52 2.01 -30.10 -7.12
C LEU A 52 0.90 -29.95 -6.10
N ARG A 53 1.24 -30.08 -4.82
CA ARG A 53 0.28 -29.86 -3.73
C ARG A 53 -0.27 -28.44 -3.76
N PHE A 54 0.59 -27.44 -3.92
CA PHE A 54 0.18 -26.05 -4.02
C PHE A 54 -0.71 -25.77 -5.25
N ILE A 55 -0.41 -26.39 -6.41
CA ILE A 55 -1.28 -26.31 -7.59
C ILE A 55 -2.67 -26.91 -7.29
N MET A 56 -2.73 -28.08 -6.66
CA MET A 56 -4.00 -28.71 -6.30
C MET A 56 -4.82 -27.86 -5.31
N ASP A 57 -4.16 -27.27 -4.32
CA ASP A 57 -4.81 -26.44 -3.31
C ASP A 57 -5.29 -25.10 -3.90
N THR A 58 -4.51 -24.46 -4.78
CA THR A 58 -4.90 -23.20 -5.44
C THR A 58 -6.10 -23.33 -6.37
N VAL A 59 -6.25 -24.47 -7.07
CA VAL A 59 -7.48 -24.74 -7.86
C VAL A 59 -8.70 -24.87 -6.95
N ARG A 60 -8.57 -25.61 -5.83
CA ARG A 60 -9.68 -25.78 -4.86
C ARG A 60 -10.13 -24.47 -4.23
N GLU A 61 -9.20 -23.54 -4.03
CA GLU A 61 -9.47 -22.21 -3.47
C GLU A 61 -9.91 -21.19 -4.52
N HIS A 62 -10.05 -21.58 -5.79
CA HIS A 62 -10.34 -20.69 -6.92
C HIS A 62 -9.36 -19.51 -7.05
N ALA A 63 -8.09 -19.73 -6.70
CA ALA A 63 -7.03 -18.74 -6.74
C ALA A 63 -6.36 -18.71 -8.14
N ASP A 64 -7.11 -18.25 -9.16
CA ASP A 64 -6.69 -18.25 -10.58
C ASP A 64 -5.28 -17.67 -10.80
N PHE A 65 -4.90 -16.64 -10.03
CA PHE A 65 -3.60 -15.98 -10.13
C PHE A 65 -2.43 -16.85 -9.66
N ALA A 66 -2.56 -17.48 -8.49
CA ALA A 66 -1.54 -18.36 -7.94
C ALA A 66 -1.41 -19.63 -8.79
N PHE A 67 -2.55 -20.16 -9.24
CA PHE A 67 -2.59 -21.29 -10.17
C PHE A 67 -1.84 -20.97 -11.48
N ALA A 68 -2.14 -19.84 -12.13
CA ALA A 68 -1.49 -19.42 -13.37
C ALA A 68 0.02 -19.25 -13.21
N ALA A 69 0.47 -18.64 -12.10
CA ALA A 69 1.89 -18.48 -11.77
C ALA A 69 2.60 -19.84 -11.63
N CYS A 70 1.98 -20.81 -10.94
CA CYS A 70 2.56 -22.14 -10.78
C CYS A 70 2.54 -22.95 -12.08
N MET A 71 1.45 -22.86 -12.86
CA MET A 71 1.35 -23.50 -14.16
C MET A 71 2.39 -22.98 -15.14
N ARG A 72 2.69 -21.67 -15.10
CA ARG A 72 3.79 -21.08 -15.87
C ARG A 72 5.11 -21.77 -15.57
N VAL A 73 5.49 -21.84 -14.28
CA VAL A 73 6.73 -22.49 -13.85
C VAL A 73 6.74 -23.96 -14.26
N LEU A 74 5.66 -24.69 -14.00
CA LEU A 74 5.56 -26.11 -14.30
C LEU A 74 5.72 -26.39 -15.80
N LEU A 75 4.96 -25.71 -16.65
CA LEU A 75 5.02 -25.87 -18.10
C LEU A 75 6.40 -25.49 -18.65
N THR A 76 6.99 -24.38 -18.18
CA THR A 76 8.36 -24.01 -18.56
C THR A 76 9.38 -25.06 -18.11
N TRP A 77 9.21 -25.62 -16.91
CA TRP A 77 10.15 -26.57 -16.32
C TRP A 77 10.15 -27.90 -17.09
N ILE A 78 8.99 -28.48 -17.36
CA ILE A 78 8.89 -29.79 -18.00
C ILE A 78 9.15 -29.76 -19.52
N THR A 79 8.98 -28.61 -20.17
CA THR A 79 9.21 -28.46 -21.61
C THR A 79 10.66 -28.79 -21.97
N ASP A 80 10.88 -29.70 -22.91
CA ASP A 80 12.22 -30.16 -23.33
C ASP A 80 13.07 -30.71 -22.18
N PHE A 81 12.45 -31.21 -21.09
CA PHE A 81 13.18 -31.80 -19.95
C PHE A 81 12.48 -33.06 -19.38
N PRO A 82 12.66 -34.23 -20.04
CA PRO A 82 12.02 -35.50 -19.65
C PRO A 82 12.21 -35.93 -18.18
N PRO A 83 13.35 -35.68 -17.51
CA PRO A 83 13.49 -36.03 -16.09
C PRO A 83 12.46 -35.36 -15.17
N ALA A 84 12.10 -34.09 -15.43
CA ALA A 84 11.04 -33.42 -14.66
C ALA A 84 9.66 -33.99 -14.99
N VAL A 85 9.42 -34.42 -16.23
CA VAL A 85 8.17 -35.11 -16.61
C VAL A 85 8.04 -36.44 -15.85
N LEU A 86 9.12 -37.22 -15.76
CA LEU A 86 9.12 -38.48 -15.00
C LEU A 86 8.83 -38.24 -13.52
N ALA A 87 9.53 -37.29 -12.90
CA ALA A 87 9.32 -36.95 -11.49
C ALA A 87 7.92 -36.39 -11.21
N LEU A 88 7.38 -35.58 -12.12
CA LEU A 88 5.99 -35.11 -12.06
C LEU A 88 5.00 -36.28 -12.04
N MET A 89 5.27 -37.30 -12.85
CA MET A 89 4.39 -38.44 -13.03
C MET A 89 4.51 -39.48 -11.91
N GLU A 90 5.54 -39.42 -11.05
CA GLU A 90 5.66 -40.29 -9.86
C GLU A 90 4.42 -40.15 -8.95
N ASP A 91 3.86 -38.94 -8.86
CA ASP A 91 2.60 -38.69 -8.16
C ASP A 91 1.39 -38.92 -9.09
N ARG A 92 0.80 -40.12 -9.00
CA ARG A 92 -0.41 -40.50 -9.74
C ARG A 92 -1.60 -39.59 -9.44
N SER A 93 -1.68 -39.05 -8.22
CA SER A 93 -2.82 -38.22 -7.81
C SER A 93 -2.85 -36.91 -8.59
N PHE A 94 -1.68 -36.32 -8.87
CA PHE A 94 -1.56 -35.09 -9.64
C PHE A 94 -1.99 -35.28 -11.11
N PHE A 95 -1.59 -36.39 -11.76
CA PHE A 95 -2.01 -36.65 -13.14
C PHE A 95 -3.53 -36.86 -13.26
N LEU A 96 -4.12 -37.61 -12.33
CA LEU A 96 -5.57 -37.80 -12.26
C LEU A 96 -6.30 -36.49 -11.98
N PHE A 97 -5.80 -35.68 -11.04
CA PHE A 97 -6.31 -34.35 -10.74
C PHE A 97 -6.26 -33.44 -11.98
N THR A 98 -5.14 -33.42 -12.70
CA THR A 98 -4.98 -32.61 -13.92
C THR A 98 -5.98 -33.05 -14.99
N THR A 99 -6.16 -34.36 -15.17
CA THR A 99 -7.13 -34.91 -16.12
C THR A 99 -8.56 -34.55 -15.73
N GLN A 100 -8.90 -34.66 -14.45
CA GLN A 100 -10.23 -34.31 -13.93
C GLN A 100 -10.50 -32.80 -14.08
N SER A 101 -9.53 -31.96 -13.75
CA SER A 101 -9.64 -30.50 -13.88
C SER A 101 -9.75 -30.07 -15.34
N ALA A 102 -9.07 -30.77 -16.25
CA ALA A 102 -9.21 -30.54 -17.68
C ALA A 102 -10.64 -30.81 -18.19
N VAL A 103 -11.37 -31.79 -17.65
CA VAL A 103 -12.72 -32.17 -18.12
C VAL A 103 -13.87 -31.60 -17.28
N SER A 104 -13.59 -31.12 -16.07
CA SER A 104 -14.59 -30.63 -15.13
C SER A 104 -15.26 -29.35 -15.64
N ALA A 105 -16.58 -29.36 -15.75
CA ALA A 105 -17.37 -28.17 -16.07
C ALA A 105 -17.43 -27.15 -14.93
N ALA A 106 -17.04 -27.54 -13.71
CA ALA A 106 -16.99 -26.65 -12.55
C ALA A 106 -15.77 -25.72 -12.57
N GLU A 107 -14.72 -26.08 -13.32
CA GLU A 107 -13.47 -25.33 -13.38
C GLU A 107 -13.55 -24.18 -14.38
N SER A 108 -12.78 -23.11 -14.14
CA SER A 108 -12.65 -21.99 -15.07
C SER A 108 -12.03 -22.43 -16.41
N CYS A 109 -12.30 -21.70 -17.49
CA CYS A 109 -11.71 -22.03 -18.79
C CYS A 109 -10.17 -21.96 -18.76
N HIS A 110 -9.60 -21.14 -17.88
CA HIS A 110 -8.16 -21.07 -17.59
C HIS A 110 -7.61 -22.38 -17.07
N VAL A 111 -8.21 -22.90 -15.99
CA VAL A 111 -7.82 -24.17 -15.38
C VAL A 111 -7.96 -25.30 -16.39
N GLN A 112 -9.12 -25.39 -17.06
CA GLN A 112 -9.36 -26.43 -18.06
C GLN A 112 -8.36 -26.38 -19.21
N GLY A 113 -8.08 -25.20 -19.75
CA GLY A 113 -7.15 -24.99 -20.86
C GLY A 113 -5.71 -25.31 -20.48
N LEU A 114 -5.23 -24.76 -19.37
CA LEU A 114 -3.85 -24.99 -18.89
C LEU A 114 -3.61 -26.45 -18.50
N CYS A 115 -4.56 -27.11 -17.83
CA CYS A 115 -4.46 -28.54 -17.53
C CYS A 115 -4.48 -29.39 -18.81
N SER A 116 -5.29 -29.02 -19.79
CA SER A 116 -5.34 -29.73 -21.09
C SER A 116 -4.00 -29.66 -21.82
N ILE A 117 -3.39 -28.46 -21.88
CA ILE A 117 -2.03 -28.28 -22.45
C ILE A 117 -1.01 -29.07 -21.63
N LEU A 118 -1.08 -29.05 -20.30
CA LEU A 118 -0.16 -29.77 -19.44
C LEU A 118 -0.16 -31.26 -19.75
N ILE A 119 -1.33 -31.89 -19.91
CA ILE A 119 -1.43 -33.30 -20.31
C ILE A 119 -0.77 -33.54 -21.67
N GLY A 120 -1.02 -32.65 -22.64
CA GLY A 120 -0.40 -32.71 -23.95
C GLY A 120 1.13 -32.59 -23.91
N VAL A 121 1.66 -31.67 -23.09
CA VAL A 121 3.10 -31.46 -22.89
C VAL A 121 3.74 -32.64 -22.14
N ILE A 122 3.06 -33.17 -21.11
CA ILE A 122 3.47 -34.40 -20.42
C ILE A 122 3.61 -35.53 -21.44
N TRP A 123 2.59 -35.77 -22.25
CA TRP A 123 2.64 -36.81 -23.28
C TRP A 123 3.78 -36.59 -24.28
N LEU A 124 3.91 -35.35 -24.80
CA LEU A 124 4.91 -35.00 -25.81
C LEU A 124 6.34 -35.27 -25.32
N TYR A 125 6.65 -34.89 -24.07
CA TYR A 125 7.97 -35.02 -23.48
C TYR A 125 8.17 -36.26 -22.60
N TYR A 126 7.16 -37.14 -22.51
CA TYR A 126 7.31 -38.42 -21.83
C TYR A 126 8.26 -39.32 -22.63
N PRO A 127 9.30 -39.89 -21.99
CA PRO A 127 10.24 -40.76 -22.70
C PRO A 127 9.55 -42.06 -23.11
N ASP A 128 9.76 -42.50 -24.35
CA ASP A 128 9.20 -43.77 -24.85
C ASP A 128 9.72 -44.97 -24.04
N ASN A 129 10.96 -44.86 -23.56
CA ASN A 129 11.64 -45.87 -22.74
C ASN A 129 11.59 -45.51 -21.25
N ALA A 130 10.41 -45.12 -20.75
CA ALA A 130 10.23 -44.85 -19.33
C ALA A 130 10.65 -46.08 -18.48
N PRO A 131 11.19 -45.88 -17.27
CA PRO A 131 11.61 -46.98 -16.39
C PRO A 131 10.48 -48.00 -16.17
N GLN A 132 10.82 -49.29 -16.02
CA GLN A 132 9.81 -50.36 -15.86
C GLN A 132 8.88 -50.18 -14.63
N GLY A 133 9.26 -49.35 -13.65
CA GLY A 133 8.43 -48.99 -12.50
C GLY A 133 7.62 -47.70 -12.66
N ALA A 134 7.68 -47.05 -13.82
CA ALA A 134 6.94 -45.82 -14.05
C ALA A 134 5.42 -46.06 -13.98
N PRO A 135 4.65 -45.13 -13.39
CA PRO A 135 3.24 -45.38 -13.09
C PRO A 135 2.34 -45.41 -14.32
N TYR A 136 2.78 -44.83 -15.44
CA TYR A 136 2.05 -44.78 -16.70
C TYR A 136 3.00 -45.07 -17.86
N LYS A 137 2.52 -45.76 -18.90
CA LYS A 137 3.20 -45.80 -20.20
C LYS A 137 2.78 -44.59 -21.03
N LYS A 138 3.60 -44.18 -21.99
CA LYS A 138 3.28 -43.07 -22.89
C LYS A 138 1.95 -43.28 -23.64
N ALA A 139 1.66 -44.52 -24.04
CA ALA A 139 0.39 -44.90 -24.66
C ALA A 139 -0.79 -44.68 -23.72
N ASP A 140 -0.64 -44.95 -22.43
CA ASP A 140 -1.70 -44.72 -21.43
C ASP A 140 -1.99 -43.21 -21.29
N ILE A 141 -0.95 -42.38 -21.29
CA ILE A 141 -1.08 -40.91 -21.23
C ILE A 141 -1.80 -40.39 -22.49
N PHE A 142 -1.43 -40.92 -23.66
CA PHE A 142 -2.12 -40.60 -24.92
C PHE A 142 -3.60 -41.01 -24.87
N ASP A 143 -3.89 -42.21 -24.38
CA ASP A 143 -5.26 -42.70 -24.21
C ASP A 143 -6.06 -41.80 -23.26
N HIS A 144 -5.46 -41.26 -22.20
CA HIS A 144 -6.12 -40.27 -21.35
C HIS A 144 -6.42 -38.97 -22.10
N LEU A 145 -5.46 -38.45 -22.86
CA LEU A 145 -5.66 -37.26 -23.68
C LEU A 145 -6.79 -37.45 -24.72
N VAL A 146 -6.77 -38.54 -25.47
CA VAL A 146 -7.73 -38.77 -26.56
C VAL A 146 -9.08 -39.26 -26.04
N ARG A 147 -9.13 -40.21 -25.09
CA ARG A 147 -10.41 -40.81 -24.65
C ARG A 147 -11.06 -40.08 -23.48
N LYS A 148 -10.29 -39.51 -22.55
CA LYS A 148 -10.86 -38.82 -21.38
C LYS A 148 -11.09 -37.35 -21.66
N VAL A 149 -10.09 -36.65 -22.19
CA VAL A 149 -10.27 -35.24 -22.57
C VAL A 149 -11.06 -35.14 -23.86
N GLY A 150 -10.70 -35.93 -24.88
CA GLY A 150 -11.28 -35.82 -26.23
C GLY A 150 -10.44 -34.86 -27.07
N PHE A 151 -10.01 -35.28 -28.26
CA PHE A 151 -9.14 -34.44 -29.09
C PHE A 151 -9.82 -33.11 -29.50
N ASP A 152 -11.07 -33.16 -29.94
CA ASP A 152 -11.84 -31.95 -30.26
C ASP A 152 -12.02 -31.04 -29.04
N GLN A 153 -12.23 -31.64 -27.87
CA GLN A 153 -12.37 -30.91 -26.60
C GLN A 153 -11.05 -30.30 -26.14
N PHE A 154 -9.92 -30.97 -26.36
CA PHE A 154 -8.58 -30.42 -26.13
C PHE A 154 -8.37 -29.16 -26.98
N THR A 155 -8.68 -29.23 -28.28
CA THR A 155 -8.60 -28.08 -29.19
C THR A 155 -9.59 -26.97 -28.81
N ASN A 156 -10.81 -27.31 -28.40
CA ASN A 156 -11.81 -26.33 -27.98
C ASN A 156 -11.41 -25.63 -26.68
N LYS A 157 -10.90 -26.36 -25.68
CA LYS A 157 -10.40 -25.79 -24.41
C LYS A 157 -9.25 -24.82 -24.64
N TRP A 158 -8.35 -25.15 -25.56
CA TRP A 158 -7.31 -24.22 -26.01
C TRP A 158 -7.89 -22.95 -26.65
N LYS A 159 -8.85 -23.09 -27.58
CA LYS A 159 -9.52 -21.92 -28.20
C LYS A 159 -10.23 -21.06 -27.17
N HIS A 160 -10.90 -21.66 -26.19
CA HIS A 160 -11.56 -20.94 -25.11
C HIS A 160 -10.56 -20.20 -24.24
N LEU A 161 -9.45 -20.84 -23.85
CA LEU A 161 -8.35 -20.16 -23.14
C LEU A 161 -7.84 -18.95 -23.94
N CYS A 162 -7.57 -19.11 -25.24
CA CYS A 162 -7.13 -18.01 -26.10
C CYS A 162 -8.17 -16.91 -26.30
N SER A 163 -9.45 -17.21 -26.09
CA SER A 163 -10.56 -16.25 -26.20
C SER A 163 -10.83 -15.53 -24.88
N ASP A 164 -10.23 -15.98 -23.78
CA ASP A 164 -10.46 -15.39 -22.47
C ASP A 164 -9.79 -14.00 -22.38
N PRO A 165 -10.52 -12.95 -21.94
CA PRO A 165 -9.95 -11.63 -21.78
C PRO A 165 -8.73 -11.57 -20.87
N GLN A 166 -8.61 -12.39 -19.82
CA GLN A 166 -7.44 -12.40 -18.93
C GLN A 166 -6.22 -13.05 -19.60
N PHE A 167 -6.43 -13.91 -20.59
CA PHE A 167 -5.37 -14.47 -21.44
C PHE A 167 -4.95 -13.50 -22.55
N GLN A 168 -5.89 -12.69 -23.06
CA GLN A 168 -5.64 -11.69 -24.12
C GLN A 168 -5.19 -10.32 -23.60
N ARG A 169 -5.55 -9.95 -22.36
CA ARG A 169 -5.27 -8.62 -21.80
C ARG A 169 -3.80 -8.52 -21.41
N HIS A 170 -3.06 -7.90 -22.32
CA HIS A 170 -1.84 -7.16 -22.05
C HIS A 170 -2.11 -6.16 -20.92
N SER A 171 -1.13 -5.94 -20.05
CA SER A 171 -1.12 -4.96 -18.94
C SER A 171 -2.06 -3.78 -19.17
N VAL A 172 -3.26 -3.80 -18.56
CA VAL A 172 -4.21 -2.69 -18.65
C VAL A 172 -3.95 -1.78 -17.45
N ALA A 173 -3.72 -0.49 -17.71
CA ALA A 173 -3.54 0.53 -16.68
C ALA A 173 -2.37 0.28 -15.70
N GLY A 174 -1.25 -0.29 -16.18
CA GLY A 174 -0.03 -0.47 -15.38
C GLY A 174 -0.07 -1.64 -14.39
N GLN A 175 -1.13 -2.45 -14.40
CA GLN A 175 -1.14 -3.73 -13.68
C GLN A 175 -0.67 -4.84 -14.62
N PRO A 176 0.36 -5.63 -14.25
CA PRO A 176 0.79 -6.77 -15.06
C PRO A 176 -0.38 -7.75 -15.25
N GLY A 177 -0.64 -8.13 -16.49
CA GLY A 177 -1.63 -9.16 -16.81
C GLY A 177 -1.26 -10.50 -16.17
N LEU A 178 -2.22 -11.43 -16.15
CA LEU A 178 -2.02 -12.78 -15.59
C LEU A 178 -0.90 -13.54 -16.33
N TYR A 179 -0.73 -13.23 -17.62
CA TYR A 179 0.27 -13.78 -18.50
C TYR A 179 1.05 -12.65 -19.18
N ASP A 180 2.35 -12.86 -19.34
CA ASP A 180 3.19 -12.03 -20.20
C ASP A 180 3.21 -12.59 -21.63
N ASP A 181 3.48 -11.72 -22.62
CA ASP A 181 3.44 -12.06 -24.04
C ASP A 181 4.40 -13.21 -24.38
N GLN A 182 5.58 -13.24 -23.75
CA GLN A 182 6.57 -14.30 -23.96
C GLN A 182 6.05 -15.66 -23.50
N PHE A 183 5.33 -15.73 -22.38
CA PHE A 183 4.69 -16.96 -21.94
C PHE A 183 3.53 -17.36 -22.84
N VAL A 184 2.67 -16.42 -23.25
CA VAL A 184 1.55 -16.69 -24.17
C VAL A 184 2.06 -17.23 -25.51
N ASP A 185 3.05 -16.58 -26.11
CA ASP A 185 3.69 -17.04 -27.35
C ASP A 185 4.31 -18.43 -27.18
N GLY A 186 4.99 -18.66 -26.05
CA GLY A 186 5.53 -19.98 -25.69
C GLY A 186 4.45 -21.06 -25.61
N LEU A 187 3.31 -20.77 -24.98
CA LEU A 187 2.17 -21.68 -24.92
C LEU A 187 1.57 -21.94 -26.30
N GLN A 188 1.44 -20.92 -27.15
CA GLN A 188 0.93 -21.12 -28.51
C GLN A 188 1.84 -22.04 -29.33
N GLN A 189 3.17 -21.88 -29.19
CA GLN A 189 4.13 -22.77 -29.84
C GLN A 189 4.04 -24.19 -29.30
N LEU A 190 3.89 -24.36 -27.98
CA LEU A 190 3.71 -25.67 -27.35
C LEU A 190 2.43 -26.35 -27.82
N TYR A 191 1.31 -25.63 -27.85
CA TYR A 191 0.04 -26.15 -28.37
C TYR A 191 0.18 -26.64 -29.81
N ARG A 192 0.77 -25.84 -30.72
CA ARG A 192 0.97 -26.25 -32.12
C ARG A 192 1.84 -27.51 -32.23
N LYS A 193 2.87 -27.63 -31.39
CA LYS A 193 3.72 -28.84 -31.34
C LYS A 193 2.93 -30.07 -30.88
N VAL A 194 2.15 -29.94 -29.81
CA VAL A 194 1.32 -31.02 -29.28
C VAL A 194 0.27 -31.44 -30.31
N ASP A 195 -0.48 -30.49 -30.86
CA ASP A 195 -1.52 -30.71 -31.87
C ASP A 195 -0.99 -31.48 -33.09
N ALA A 196 0.14 -31.03 -33.65
CA ALA A 196 0.78 -31.71 -34.78
C ALA A 196 1.19 -33.16 -34.45
N HIS A 197 1.68 -33.42 -33.24
CA HIS A 197 2.04 -34.78 -32.83
C HIS A 197 0.81 -35.66 -32.60
N VAL A 198 -0.24 -35.13 -31.97
CA VAL A 198 -1.49 -35.88 -31.73
C VAL A 198 -2.15 -36.23 -33.06
N GLN A 199 -2.26 -35.29 -34.00
CA GLN A 199 -2.81 -35.56 -35.33
C GLN A 199 -2.02 -36.63 -36.09
N LYS A 200 -0.68 -36.57 -36.04
CA LYS A 200 0.18 -37.59 -36.66
C LYS A 200 -0.05 -38.97 -36.03
N GLN A 201 -0.21 -39.04 -34.71
CA GLN A 201 -0.45 -40.30 -34.01
C GLN A 201 -1.82 -40.89 -34.34
N ILE A 202 -2.86 -40.05 -34.46
CA ILE A 202 -4.21 -40.48 -34.86
C ILE A 202 -4.18 -40.98 -36.31
N ALA A 203 -3.59 -40.24 -37.24
CA ALA A 203 -3.50 -40.62 -38.65
C ALA A 203 -2.67 -41.90 -38.90
N GLY A 204 -1.67 -42.16 -38.05
CA GLY A 204 -0.84 -43.37 -38.12
C GLY A 204 -1.52 -44.64 -37.58
N SER A 205 -2.66 -44.54 -36.92
CA SER A 205 -3.34 -45.68 -36.29
C SER A 205 -4.25 -46.49 -37.23
N ASP A 206 -4.40 -46.10 -38.51
CA ASP A 206 -5.46 -46.59 -39.41
C ASP A 206 -5.04 -47.60 -40.50
N THR A 207 -3.86 -48.24 -40.38
CA THR A 207 -3.41 -49.23 -41.39
C THR A 207 -3.74 -50.68 -41.00
N SER A 208 -4.81 -51.25 -41.58
CA SER A 208 -4.78 -52.42 -42.49
C SER A 208 -6.13 -53.17 -42.57
N VAL A 209 -6.85 -53.01 -43.70
CA VAL A 209 -7.95 -53.92 -44.09
C VAL A 209 -7.49 -54.70 -45.33
N PRO A 210 -7.48 -56.05 -45.33
CA PRO A 210 -7.07 -56.83 -46.49
C PRO A 210 -8.19 -56.91 -47.54
N HIS A 211 -7.86 -56.62 -48.78
CA HIS A 211 -8.73 -56.70 -49.96
C HIS A 211 -8.84 -58.16 -50.44
N VAL A 212 -10.05 -58.71 -50.48
CA VAL A 212 -10.35 -60.07 -50.99
C VAL A 212 -10.57 -60.02 -52.51
N GLY A 213 -9.90 -60.91 -53.25
CA GLY A 213 -9.88 -60.98 -54.71
C GLY A 213 -11.17 -61.51 -55.35
N GLN A 214 -11.44 -61.02 -56.56
CA GLN A 214 -12.50 -61.48 -57.46
C GLN A 214 -12.07 -62.69 -58.28
N ALA A 215 -12.92 -63.72 -58.30
CA ALA A 215 -12.87 -64.81 -59.28
C ALA A 215 -14.02 -64.67 -60.29
N SER A 216 -13.67 -64.90 -61.55
CA SER A 216 -14.49 -64.99 -62.76
C SER A 216 -15.55 -66.11 -62.67
N LEU A 217 -16.65 -66.02 -63.45
CA LEU A 217 -17.24 -67.11 -64.26
C LEU A 217 -18.59 -66.74 -64.94
N ARG A 218 -18.55 -66.68 -66.27
CA ARG A 218 -19.39 -67.37 -67.29
C ARG A 218 -20.80 -67.86 -66.84
N GLY A 219 -21.87 -67.13 -67.19
CA GLY A 219 -23.27 -67.59 -67.15
C GLY A 219 -24.30 -66.55 -67.66
N GLY A 220 -24.36 -66.29 -68.98
CA GLY A 220 -24.90 -65.04 -69.56
C GLY A 220 -26.33 -64.58 -69.22
N ASP A 221 -27.37 -65.43 -69.23
CA ASP A 221 -28.77 -64.93 -69.17
C ASP A 221 -29.39 -64.91 -67.76
N GLU A 222 -29.16 -65.93 -66.93
CA GLU A 222 -29.59 -65.90 -65.52
C GLU A 222 -28.81 -64.85 -64.72
N GLN A 223 -27.54 -64.61 -65.08
CA GLN A 223 -26.70 -63.60 -64.46
C GLN A 223 -27.16 -62.20 -64.85
N VAL A 224 -27.65 -61.97 -66.08
CA VAL A 224 -28.26 -60.70 -66.50
C VAL A 224 -29.59 -60.45 -65.76
N GLN A 225 -30.42 -61.47 -65.56
CA GLN A 225 -31.68 -61.32 -64.82
C GLN A 225 -31.45 -61.08 -63.32
N GLN A 226 -30.46 -61.75 -62.71
CA GLN A 226 -30.02 -61.47 -61.34
C GLN A 226 -29.40 -60.07 -61.22
N LEU A 227 -28.62 -59.63 -62.22
CA LEU A 227 -28.07 -58.27 -62.28
C LEU A 227 -29.18 -57.22 -62.36
N LEU A 228 -30.22 -57.45 -63.16
CA LEU A 228 -31.35 -56.52 -63.28
C LEU A 228 -32.13 -56.41 -61.96
N LYS A 229 -32.49 -57.52 -61.31
CA LYS A 229 -33.11 -57.49 -59.98
C LYS A 229 -32.22 -56.80 -58.94
N SER A 230 -30.93 -57.11 -58.95
CA SER A 230 -29.96 -56.47 -58.06
C SER A 230 -29.85 -54.96 -58.33
N GLN A 231 -29.93 -54.53 -59.60
CA GLN A 231 -29.96 -53.12 -59.95
C GLN A 231 -31.27 -52.44 -59.53
N GLU A 232 -32.42 -53.07 -59.69
CA GLU A 232 -33.72 -52.55 -59.24
C GLU A 232 -33.75 -52.38 -57.71
N GLU A 233 -33.27 -53.36 -56.95
CA GLU A 233 -33.10 -53.27 -55.50
C GLU A 233 -32.14 -52.14 -55.11
N LYS A 234 -31.04 -51.99 -55.86
CA LYS A 234 -30.07 -50.91 -55.64
C LYS A 234 -30.66 -49.53 -55.94
N VAL A 235 -31.48 -49.40 -56.98
CA VAL A 235 -32.18 -48.14 -57.30
C VAL A 235 -33.20 -47.80 -56.22
N SER A 236 -33.99 -48.77 -55.76
CA SER A 236 -34.93 -48.59 -54.65
C SER A 236 -34.22 -48.16 -53.35
N PHE A 237 -33.11 -48.82 -53.01
CA PHE A 237 -32.27 -48.43 -51.88
C PHE A 237 -31.72 -47.01 -52.02
N LEU A 238 -31.20 -46.65 -53.20
CA LEU A 238 -30.67 -45.31 -53.45
C LEU A 238 -31.74 -44.22 -53.42
N GLN A 239 -32.98 -44.54 -53.80
CA GLN A 239 -34.12 -43.62 -53.67
C GLN A 239 -34.47 -43.40 -52.20
N ALA A 240 -34.59 -44.47 -51.40
CA ALA A 240 -34.84 -44.38 -49.97
C ALA A 240 -33.73 -43.61 -49.22
N GLU A 241 -32.45 -43.84 -49.58
CA GLU A 241 -31.34 -43.11 -48.99
C GLU A 241 -31.32 -41.64 -49.42
N ASN A 242 -31.68 -41.31 -50.66
CA ASN A 242 -31.85 -39.91 -51.09
C ASN A 242 -32.95 -39.19 -50.31
N GLU A 243 -34.09 -39.83 -50.07
CA GLU A 243 -35.15 -39.25 -49.24
C GLU A 243 -34.69 -39.03 -47.80
N ARG A 244 -33.94 -40.00 -47.25
CA ARG A 244 -33.35 -39.90 -45.90
C ARG A 244 -32.37 -38.73 -45.81
N LEU A 245 -31.46 -38.59 -46.79
CA LEU A 245 -30.49 -37.50 -46.87
C LEU A 245 -31.18 -36.14 -47.06
N LEU A 246 -32.24 -36.08 -47.84
CA LEU A 246 -33.00 -34.85 -48.07
C LEU A 246 -33.75 -34.40 -46.80
N LYS A 247 -34.25 -35.36 -46.00
CA LYS A 247 -34.81 -35.08 -44.67
C LYS A 247 -33.74 -34.58 -43.70
N ALA A 248 -32.59 -35.27 -43.62
CA ALA A 248 -31.48 -34.85 -42.77
C ALA A 248 -30.94 -33.46 -43.15
N SER A 249 -30.89 -33.13 -44.45
CA SER A 249 -30.49 -31.81 -44.94
C SER A 249 -31.46 -30.71 -44.51
N LYS A 250 -32.78 -30.97 -44.50
CA LYS A 250 -33.78 -30.02 -44.00
C LYS A 250 -33.63 -29.78 -42.50
N GLU A 251 -33.43 -30.85 -41.72
CA GLU A 251 -33.19 -30.76 -40.26
C GLU A 251 -31.90 -29.99 -39.97
N ALA A 252 -30.81 -30.25 -40.70
CA ALA A 252 -29.56 -29.52 -40.56
C ALA A 252 -29.74 -28.01 -40.82
N ARG A 253 -30.50 -27.62 -41.86
CA ARG A 253 -30.80 -26.20 -42.12
C ARG A 253 -31.59 -25.55 -41.00
N THR A 254 -32.54 -26.27 -40.38
CA THR A 254 -33.27 -25.72 -39.23
C THR A 254 -32.37 -25.52 -38.01
N TYR A 255 -31.42 -26.42 -37.77
CA TYR A 255 -30.42 -26.27 -36.71
C TYR A 255 -29.45 -25.11 -36.98
N GLU A 256 -29.01 -24.93 -38.23
CA GLU A 256 -28.17 -23.79 -38.62
C GLU A 256 -28.88 -22.46 -38.39
N GLU A 257 -30.15 -22.36 -38.76
CA GLU A 257 -30.95 -21.14 -38.56
C GLU A 257 -31.15 -20.84 -37.07
N GLN A 258 -31.44 -21.85 -36.24
CA GLN A 258 -31.54 -21.70 -34.78
C GLN A 258 -30.21 -21.25 -34.16
N SER A 259 -29.10 -21.85 -34.59
CA SER A 259 -27.76 -21.47 -34.13
C SER A 259 -27.41 -20.03 -34.51
N ARG A 260 -27.82 -19.59 -35.71
CA ARG A 260 -27.65 -18.21 -36.17
C ARG A 260 -28.45 -17.23 -35.31
N GLN A 261 -29.70 -17.54 -35.01
CA GLN A 261 -30.56 -16.72 -34.14
C GLN A 261 -30.00 -16.62 -32.71
N GLN A 262 -29.52 -17.73 -32.15
CA GLN A 262 -28.85 -17.73 -30.84
C GLN A 262 -27.59 -16.88 -30.84
N SER A 263 -26.78 -16.97 -31.90
CA SER A 263 -25.55 -16.17 -32.04
C SER A 263 -25.86 -14.67 -32.15
N GLN A 264 -26.92 -14.29 -32.86
CA GLN A 264 -27.37 -12.89 -32.95
C GLN A 264 -27.85 -12.37 -31.58
N SER A 265 -28.69 -13.13 -30.88
CA SER A 265 -29.16 -12.76 -29.54
C SER A 265 -28.03 -12.63 -28.51
N LEU A 266 -27.03 -13.53 -28.56
CA LEU A 266 -25.83 -13.42 -27.73
C LEU A 266 -25.01 -12.17 -28.07
N SER A 267 -24.87 -11.84 -29.36
CA SER A 267 -24.17 -10.63 -29.81
C SER A 267 -24.85 -9.36 -29.31
N GLU A 268 -26.18 -9.28 -29.41
CA GLU A 268 -26.97 -8.14 -28.91
C GLU A 268 -26.82 -8.00 -27.39
N THR A 269 -26.88 -9.12 -26.66
CA THR A 269 -26.69 -9.14 -25.20
C THR A 269 -25.28 -8.68 -24.81
N GLN A 270 -24.25 -9.11 -25.54
CA GLN A 270 -22.87 -8.65 -25.31
C GLN A 270 -22.70 -7.16 -25.59
N GLN A 271 -23.39 -6.61 -26.59
CA GLN A 271 -23.38 -5.18 -26.86
C GLN A 271 -24.04 -4.40 -25.71
N GLN A 272 -25.21 -4.86 -25.22
CA GLN A 272 -25.87 -4.24 -24.07
C GLN A 272 -24.99 -4.24 -22.82
N TYR A 273 -24.29 -5.34 -22.53
CA TYR A 273 -23.35 -5.37 -21.41
C TYR A 273 -22.16 -4.42 -21.58
N ARG A 274 -21.65 -4.25 -22.81
CA ARG A 274 -20.61 -3.26 -23.09
C ARG A 274 -21.09 -1.84 -22.82
N GLU A 275 -22.28 -1.48 -23.32
CA GLU A 275 -22.89 -0.16 -23.09
C GLU A 275 -23.14 0.09 -21.59
N GLN A 276 -23.60 -0.91 -20.84
CA GLN A 276 -23.75 -0.81 -19.38
C GLN A 276 -22.42 -0.60 -18.65
N MET A 277 -21.36 -1.32 -19.05
CA MET A 277 -20.03 -1.15 -18.47
C MET A 277 -19.44 0.22 -18.78
N GLU A 278 -19.65 0.75 -19.98
CA GLU A 278 -19.24 2.12 -20.33
C GLU A 278 -19.98 3.18 -19.51
N ALA A 279 -21.30 3.02 -19.32
CA ALA A 279 -22.10 3.91 -18.47
C ALA A 279 -21.68 3.86 -16.99
N LEU A 280 -21.35 2.66 -16.49
CA LEU A 280 -20.85 2.49 -15.13
C LEU A 280 -19.47 3.15 -14.96
N ASN A 281 -18.56 2.94 -15.91
CA ASN A 281 -17.24 3.58 -15.91
C ASN A 281 -17.33 5.11 -15.95
N ALA A 282 -18.24 5.68 -16.74
CA ALA A 282 -18.49 7.12 -16.74
C ALA A 282 -19.00 7.62 -15.37
N THR A 283 -19.83 6.82 -14.69
CA THR A 283 -20.33 7.15 -13.35
C THR A 283 -19.23 7.08 -12.29
N VAL A 284 -18.35 6.07 -12.36
CA VAL A 284 -17.18 5.95 -11.48
C VAL A 284 -16.25 7.13 -11.65
N LYS A 285 -15.89 7.48 -12.90
CA LYS A 285 -15.06 8.65 -13.19
C LYS A 285 -15.63 9.95 -12.61
N LYS A 286 -16.94 10.18 -12.76
CA LYS A 286 -17.61 11.35 -12.18
C LYS A 286 -17.56 11.38 -10.65
N ARG A 287 -17.64 10.20 -10.00
CA ARG A 287 -17.49 10.07 -8.55
C ARG A 287 -16.06 10.37 -8.11
N ASP A 288 -15.06 9.86 -8.82
CA ASP A 288 -13.65 10.15 -8.52
C ASP A 288 -13.34 11.64 -8.62
N GLU A 289 -13.84 12.32 -9.65
CA GLU A 289 -13.72 13.78 -9.80
C GLU A 289 -14.43 14.56 -8.67
N THR A 290 -15.49 13.99 -8.08
CA THR A 290 -16.21 14.59 -6.95
C THR A 290 -15.44 14.39 -5.65
N ILE A 291 -14.90 13.19 -5.43
CA ILE A 291 -14.05 12.86 -4.27
C ILE A 291 -12.79 13.71 -4.28
N ALA A 292 -12.14 13.88 -5.44
CA ALA A 292 -10.97 14.74 -5.58
C ALA A 292 -11.26 16.20 -5.21
N ARG A 293 -12.43 16.73 -5.62
CA ARG A 293 -12.88 18.07 -5.23
C ARG A 293 -13.13 18.19 -3.73
N GLN A 294 -13.81 17.22 -3.12
CA GLN A 294 -14.07 17.20 -1.68
C GLN A 294 -12.78 17.07 -0.87
N ALA A 295 -11.81 16.27 -1.34
CA ALA A 295 -10.50 16.15 -0.71
C ALA A 295 -9.72 17.47 -0.73
N HIS A 296 -9.80 18.22 -1.84
CA HIS A 296 -9.21 19.55 -1.92
C HIS A 296 -9.88 20.54 -0.97
N GLU A 297 -11.21 20.56 -0.90
CA GLU A 297 -11.97 21.42 0.01
C GLU A 297 -11.63 21.12 1.49
N LEU A 298 -11.51 19.84 1.86
CA LEU A 298 -11.06 19.44 3.19
C LEU A 298 -9.62 19.87 3.51
N ALA A 299 -8.72 19.86 2.53
CA ALA A 299 -7.36 20.32 2.72
C ALA A 299 -7.30 21.84 2.95
N ASP A 300 -8.12 22.62 2.23
CA ASP A 300 -8.22 24.07 2.41
C ASP A 300 -8.83 24.43 3.76
N LEU A 301 -9.88 23.72 4.19
CA LEU A 301 -10.48 23.90 5.51
C LEU A 301 -9.49 23.57 6.64
N ARG A 302 -8.69 22.50 6.52
CA ARG A 302 -7.64 22.18 7.50
C ARG A 302 -6.61 23.30 7.60
N LYS A 303 -6.15 23.82 6.46
CA LYS A 303 -5.22 24.95 6.43
C LYS A 303 -5.81 26.19 7.11
N GLN A 304 -7.11 26.45 6.94
CA GLN A 304 -7.79 27.56 7.60
C GLN A 304 -7.88 27.34 9.12
N THR A 305 -8.19 26.12 9.57
CA THR A 305 -8.18 25.76 10.99
C THR A 305 -6.79 25.96 11.61
N ASP A 306 -5.72 25.48 10.96
CA ASP A 306 -4.35 25.64 11.44
C ASP A 306 -3.97 27.13 11.57
N GLN A 307 -4.39 27.96 10.61
CA GLN A 307 -4.18 29.42 10.67
C GLN A 307 -4.95 30.07 11.84
N GLN A 308 -6.19 29.65 12.10
CA GLN A 308 -6.96 30.15 13.23
C GLN A 308 -6.36 29.72 14.58
N GLU A 309 -5.88 28.49 14.68
CA GLU A 309 -5.20 27.99 15.87
C GLU A 309 -3.90 28.78 16.15
N GLN A 310 -3.09 29.05 15.12
CA GLN A 310 -1.91 29.90 15.24
C GLN A 310 -2.26 31.31 15.72
N SER A 311 -3.27 31.94 15.12
CA SER A 311 -3.72 33.28 15.54
C SER A 311 -4.20 33.30 16.99
N LEU A 312 -4.95 32.29 17.42
CA LEU A 312 -5.40 32.17 18.81
C LEU A 312 -4.24 31.94 19.78
N GLN A 313 -3.23 31.17 19.37
CA GLN A 313 -2.03 30.95 20.17
C GLN A 313 -1.24 32.26 20.34
N GLU A 314 -1.04 33.02 19.26
CA GLU A 314 -0.40 34.34 19.32
C GLU A 314 -1.15 35.33 20.23
N GLU A 315 -2.48 35.35 20.18
CA GLU A 315 -3.29 36.18 21.08
C GLU A 315 -3.17 35.75 22.54
N ARG A 316 -3.14 34.43 22.81
CA ARG A 316 -2.91 33.91 24.17
C ARG A 316 -1.54 34.29 24.71
N GLU A 317 -0.51 34.21 23.88
CA GLU A 317 0.85 34.63 24.26
C GLU A 317 0.91 36.13 24.53
N LYS A 318 0.31 36.97 23.68
CA LYS A 318 0.20 38.42 23.93
C LYS A 318 -0.55 38.74 25.22
N ALA A 319 -1.65 38.04 25.49
CA ALA A 319 -2.41 38.20 26.72
C ALA A 319 -1.60 37.77 27.95
N ALA A 320 -0.84 36.67 27.87
CA ALA A 320 0.03 36.21 28.94
C ALA A 320 1.17 37.20 29.23
N ILE A 321 1.81 37.74 28.20
CA ILE A 321 2.85 38.77 28.33
C ILE A 321 2.25 40.04 28.96
N SER A 322 1.10 40.51 28.46
CA SER A 322 0.43 41.69 29.02
C SER A 322 0.04 41.49 30.49
N LYS A 323 -0.41 40.28 30.86
CA LYS A 323 -0.71 39.93 32.25
C LYS A 323 0.54 39.95 33.11
N HIS A 324 1.63 39.31 32.67
CA HIS A 324 2.91 39.31 33.39
C HIS A 324 3.43 40.74 33.62
N MET A 325 3.42 41.58 32.58
CA MET A 325 3.81 42.99 32.68
C MET A 325 2.94 43.75 33.70
N SER A 326 1.64 43.48 33.75
CA SER A 326 0.75 44.10 34.74
C SER A 326 1.01 43.62 36.16
N GLU A 327 1.29 42.33 36.35
CA GLU A 327 1.63 41.73 37.66
C GLU A 327 2.97 42.27 38.18
N GLU A 328 3.96 42.41 37.30
CA GLU A 328 5.26 43.03 37.62
C GLU A 328 5.09 44.49 38.02
N ASN A 329 4.30 45.26 37.27
CA ASN A 329 4.00 46.66 37.60
C ASN A 329 3.28 46.78 38.95
N ILE A 330 2.31 45.90 39.23
CA ILE A 330 1.64 45.85 40.53
C ILE A 330 2.64 45.52 41.65
N GLY A 331 3.53 44.56 41.44
CA GLY A 331 4.60 44.21 42.39
C GLY A 331 5.52 45.39 42.68
N ASN A 332 5.96 46.12 41.66
CA ASN A 332 6.80 47.31 41.79
C ASN A 332 6.08 48.43 42.56
N LEU A 333 4.80 48.68 42.26
CA LEU A 333 3.98 49.66 42.98
C LEU A 333 3.76 49.26 44.45
N MET A 334 3.53 47.97 44.73
CA MET A 334 3.43 47.46 46.10
C MET A 334 4.73 47.68 46.88
N GLN A 335 5.89 47.44 46.26
CA GLN A 335 7.18 47.69 46.88
C GLN A 335 7.41 49.19 47.18
N GLN A 336 7.00 50.08 46.26
CA GLN A 336 7.04 51.52 46.50
C GLN A 336 6.15 51.95 47.68
N ILE A 337 4.93 51.40 47.77
CA ILE A 337 4.03 51.66 48.90
C ILE A 337 4.69 51.23 50.22
N GLN A 338 5.30 50.04 50.28
CA GLN A 338 5.99 49.57 51.48
C GLN A 338 7.18 50.47 51.86
N ASN A 339 7.93 50.97 50.89
CA ASN A 339 9.01 51.92 51.15
C ASN A 339 8.47 53.23 51.75
N TYR A 340 7.39 53.78 51.17
CA TYR A 340 6.75 54.99 51.70
C TYR A 340 6.14 54.77 53.09
N GLU A 341 5.56 53.61 53.36
CA GLU A 341 5.07 53.25 54.70
C GLU A 341 6.21 53.21 55.72
N HIS A 342 7.36 52.63 55.36
CA HIS A 342 8.54 52.63 56.22
C HIS A 342 9.07 54.06 56.45
N GLU A 343 9.16 54.89 55.42
CA GLU A 343 9.59 56.29 55.53
C GLU A 343 8.64 57.08 56.44
N LEU A 344 7.33 56.91 56.29
CA LEU A 344 6.32 57.54 57.15
C LEU A 344 6.42 57.09 58.61
N GLN A 345 6.69 55.80 58.87
CA GLN A 345 6.92 55.29 60.23
C GLN A 345 8.19 55.89 60.84
N SER A 346 9.28 55.97 60.07
CA SER A 346 10.52 56.59 60.50
C SER A 346 10.33 58.08 60.81
N LEU A 347 9.62 58.80 59.95
CA LEU A 347 9.28 60.21 60.16
C LEU A 347 8.38 60.42 61.39
N THR A 348 7.43 59.52 61.62
CA THR A 348 6.58 59.54 62.82
C THR A 348 7.41 59.32 64.08
N GLN A 349 8.39 58.40 64.04
CA GLN A 349 9.30 58.15 65.15
C GLN A 349 10.21 59.36 65.42
N THR A 350 10.77 60.00 64.38
CA THR A 350 11.58 61.21 64.55
C THR A 350 10.75 62.38 65.08
N TYR A 351 9.51 62.54 64.62
CA TYR A 351 8.58 63.53 65.17
C TYR A 351 8.29 63.28 66.66
N ALA A 352 8.01 62.04 67.06
CA ALA A 352 7.81 61.69 68.47
C ALA A 352 9.05 61.96 69.33
N MET A 353 10.25 61.70 68.81
CA MET A 353 11.51 62.06 69.48
C MET A 353 11.67 63.58 69.60
N LEU A 354 11.32 64.33 68.56
CA LEU A 354 11.38 65.79 68.57
C LEU A 354 10.38 66.38 69.58
N GLU A 355 9.16 65.85 69.66
CA GLU A 355 8.15 66.24 70.63
C GLU A 355 8.59 65.94 72.08
N GLN A 356 9.23 64.78 72.32
CA GLN A 356 9.86 64.48 73.61
C GLN A 356 10.99 65.46 73.96
N ALA A 357 11.84 65.82 72.98
CA ALA A 357 12.90 66.80 73.18
C ALA A 357 12.33 68.20 73.47
N LEU A 358 11.27 68.60 72.77
CA LEU A 358 10.60 69.88 72.95
C LEU A 358 9.95 69.97 74.33
N THR A 359 9.20 68.94 74.74
CA THR A 359 8.61 68.88 76.10
C THR A 359 9.67 68.83 77.20
N ALA A 360 10.82 68.18 76.97
CA ALA A 360 11.95 68.24 77.90
C ALA A 360 12.53 69.66 78.02
N LYS A 361 12.66 70.38 76.90
CA LYS A 361 13.08 71.78 76.89
C LYS A 361 12.07 72.72 77.54
N ASP A 362 10.77 72.52 77.32
CA ASP A 362 9.72 73.29 78.01
C ASP A 362 9.77 73.09 79.53
N ARG A 363 10.08 71.87 80.00
CA ARG A 363 10.31 71.61 81.44
C ARG A 363 11.55 72.34 81.96
N GLU A 364 12.65 72.33 81.21
CA GLU A 364 13.88 73.04 81.57
C GLU A 364 13.64 74.56 81.65
N ILE A 365 12.96 75.13 80.66
CA ILE A 365 12.55 76.54 80.66
C ILE A 365 11.63 76.84 81.85
N SER A 366 10.65 75.98 82.11
CA SER A 366 9.75 76.13 83.26
C SER A 366 10.50 76.08 84.60
N GLN A 367 11.54 75.24 84.71
CA GLN A 367 12.42 75.18 85.89
C GLN A 367 13.28 76.44 86.02
N LEU A 368 13.77 77.02 84.92
CA LEU A 368 14.49 78.29 84.93
C LEU A 368 13.58 79.47 85.30
N ILE A 369 12.32 79.46 84.84
CA ILE A 369 11.31 80.47 85.19
C ILE A 369 10.88 80.32 86.66
N ALA A 370 10.65 79.08 87.14
CA ALA A 370 10.30 78.82 88.53
C ALA A 370 11.48 78.99 89.51
N GLY A 371 12.71 78.78 89.04
CA GLY A 371 13.96 79.02 89.78
C GLY A 371 14.43 80.48 89.73
N GLY A 372 13.80 81.32 88.90
CA GLY A 372 14.07 82.76 88.76
C GLY A 372 13.54 83.63 89.91
N ALA A 373 13.37 83.07 91.10
CA ALA A 373 12.97 83.79 92.31
C ALA A 373 13.71 83.28 93.57
N SER A 374 15.04 83.15 93.52
CA SER A 374 15.89 83.39 94.70
C SER A 374 17.34 83.59 94.29
N VAL A 375 17.76 84.85 94.34
CA VAL A 375 19.14 85.32 94.25
C VAL A 375 19.85 85.08 95.59
N GLN A 376 21.02 84.42 95.56
CA GLN A 376 22.23 84.62 96.39
C GLN A 376 23.30 83.60 95.92
N GLN A 377 24.40 84.00 95.26
CA GLN A 377 25.71 84.44 95.82
C GLN A 377 26.22 83.49 96.91
N ASP A 378 27.42 82.90 96.92
CA ASP A 378 28.69 82.95 96.17
C ASP A 378 29.27 81.48 96.24
N SER A 379 30.29 80.98 95.55
CA SER A 379 31.65 81.49 95.35
C SER A 379 32.48 80.53 94.46
N ALA A 380 33.17 81.11 93.48
CA ALA A 380 34.55 80.88 93.00
C ALA A 380 35.22 79.49 93.03
N GLY A 381 35.75 79.06 91.87
CA GLY A 381 36.97 78.25 91.77
C GLY A 381 37.26 77.61 90.40
N ALA A 382 38.21 78.21 89.66
CA ALA A 382 39.06 77.65 88.57
C ALA A 382 38.42 77.33 87.20
N GLU A 383 38.63 78.18 86.17
CA GLU A 383 39.67 78.05 85.12
C GLU A 383 39.44 76.78 84.26
N ASP A 384 38.91 76.85 83.04
CA ASP A 384 39.59 77.34 81.83
C ASP A 384 38.57 77.68 80.70
N GLY A 385 38.93 78.61 79.82
CA GLY A 385 38.03 79.29 78.89
C GLY A 385 37.69 78.53 77.60
N GLY A 386 36.60 78.95 76.96
CA GLY A 386 36.22 78.41 75.64
C GLY A 386 34.85 78.83 75.12
N THR A 387 34.45 80.10 75.27
CA THR A 387 33.44 80.67 74.38
C THR A 387 33.95 80.73 72.94
N GLN A 388 33.01 80.54 72.01
CA GLN A 388 33.04 80.92 70.60
C GLN A 388 33.86 80.07 69.62
N GLY A 389 33.13 79.63 68.60
CA GLY A 389 33.68 79.18 67.34
C GLY A 389 33.54 77.67 67.16
N MET A 390 32.34 77.22 66.76
CA MET A 390 32.26 76.08 65.84
C MET A 390 33.20 76.47 64.70
N ARG A 391 34.38 75.82 64.63
CA ARG A 391 35.45 76.28 63.76
C ARG A 391 34.88 76.30 62.35
N VAL A 392 35.23 77.30 61.55
CA VAL A 392 34.89 77.34 60.12
C VAL A 392 35.23 75.98 59.46
N ALA A 393 36.22 75.25 59.98
CA ALA A 393 36.52 73.87 59.62
C ALA A 393 35.36 72.87 59.82
N ASP A 394 34.63 72.91 60.94
CA ASP A 394 33.52 71.98 61.21
C ASP A 394 32.29 72.32 60.37
N LEU A 395 32.03 73.60 60.12
CA LEU A 395 31.01 74.04 59.17
C LEU A 395 31.39 73.71 57.72
N LEU A 396 32.67 73.79 57.35
CA LEU A 396 33.16 73.37 56.03
C LEU A 396 33.08 71.85 55.85
N ILE A 397 33.32 71.06 56.91
CA ILE A 397 33.11 69.61 56.88
C ILE A 397 31.61 69.32 56.71
N LEU A 398 30.73 70.02 57.43
CA LEU A 398 29.29 69.85 57.28
C LEU A 398 28.79 70.26 55.88
N VAL A 399 29.30 71.36 55.33
CA VAL A 399 28.99 71.82 53.96
C VAL A 399 29.54 70.84 52.92
N GLY A 400 30.74 70.30 53.10
CA GLY A 400 31.30 69.27 52.23
C GLY A 400 30.51 67.96 52.26
N GLN A 401 30.06 67.54 53.45
CA GLN A 401 29.17 66.38 53.59
C GLN A 401 27.80 66.62 52.95
N MET A 402 27.27 67.85 53.06
CA MET A 402 26.03 68.22 52.37
C MET A 402 26.21 68.24 50.85
N ASP A 403 27.35 68.72 50.32
CA ASP A 403 27.62 68.71 48.88
C ASP A 403 27.76 67.28 48.33
N GLU A 404 28.45 66.38 49.03
CA GLU A 404 28.50 64.95 48.67
C GLU A 404 27.10 64.31 48.66
N GLN A 405 26.26 64.62 49.64
CA GLN A 405 24.87 64.13 49.67
C GLN A 405 24.03 64.71 48.52
N LEU A 406 24.26 65.97 48.15
CA LEU A 406 23.54 66.65 47.08
C LEU A 406 23.97 66.13 45.70
N GLN A 407 25.26 65.86 45.49
CA GLN A 407 25.78 65.19 44.29
C GLN A 407 25.26 63.75 44.16
N SER A 408 25.19 63.01 45.27
CA SER A 408 24.60 61.67 45.30
C SER A 408 23.12 61.69 44.93
N CYS A 409 22.32 62.61 45.50
CA CYS A 409 20.92 62.78 45.14
C CYS A 409 20.73 63.20 43.67
N THR A 410 21.58 64.09 43.16
CA THR A 410 21.51 64.54 41.76
C THR A 410 21.82 63.40 40.79
N SER A 411 22.82 62.57 41.11
CA SER A 411 23.16 61.38 40.32
C SER A 411 22.03 60.34 40.32
N LEU A 412 21.34 60.19 41.46
CA LEU A 412 20.18 59.30 41.59
C LEU A 412 18.96 59.81 40.78
N LEU A 413 18.74 61.13 40.76
CA LEU A 413 17.67 61.73 39.96
C LEU A 413 17.95 61.62 38.45
N GLN A 414 19.21 61.80 38.04
CA GLN A 414 19.64 61.61 36.65
C GLN A 414 19.51 60.15 36.20
N SER A 415 19.81 59.17 37.05
CA SER A 415 19.63 57.75 36.70
C SER A 415 18.17 57.35 36.49
N HIS A 416 17.23 58.10 37.06
CA HIS A 416 15.78 57.94 36.88
C HIS A 416 15.19 58.85 35.80
N ASN A 417 16.04 59.54 35.02
CA ASN A 417 15.64 60.41 33.90
C ASN A 417 14.73 61.57 34.31
N ILE A 418 14.82 62.03 35.56
CA ILE A 418 14.08 63.17 36.08
C ILE A 418 14.89 64.44 35.81
N GLN A 419 14.39 65.33 34.95
CA GLN A 419 15.04 66.62 34.65
C GLN A 419 15.04 67.51 35.90
N VAL A 420 16.22 67.76 36.46
CA VAL A 420 16.41 68.72 37.56
C VAL A 420 16.30 70.14 36.99
N PRO A 421 15.44 71.03 37.54
CA PRO A 421 15.30 72.39 37.04
C PRO A 421 16.62 73.18 37.12
N PRO A 422 16.94 74.04 36.14
CA PRO A 422 18.20 74.81 36.09
C PRO A 422 18.37 75.84 37.23
N SER A 423 17.36 75.98 38.11
CA SER A 423 17.40 76.83 39.30
C SER A 423 18.38 76.33 40.38
N ILE A 424 18.79 75.05 40.35
CA ILE A 424 19.68 74.44 41.35
C ILE A 424 21.16 74.50 40.93
N GLU A 425 21.46 74.62 39.63
CA GLU A 425 22.85 74.71 39.13
C GLU A 425 23.58 76.00 39.51
N TYR A 426 22.86 77.04 39.95
CA TYR A 426 23.43 78.35 40.23
C TYR A 426 24.17 78.50 41.57
N ILE A 427 24.22 77.46 42.42
CA ILE A 427 24.92 77.53 43.72
C ILE A 427 26.37 77.02 43.63
N ASN A 428 26.72 76.22 42.61
CA ASN A 428 28.06 75.61 42.51
C ASN A 428 29.11 76.44 41.75
N GLY A 429 28.83 77.72 41.50
CA GLY A 429 29.68 78.57 40.65
C GLY A 429 29.90 79.97 41.19
N SER A 430 30.30 80.15 42.45
CA SER A 430 31.00 81.37 42.96
C SER A 430 31.43 81.18 44.42
N CYS A 431 32.59 80.55 44.63
CA CYS A 431 33.46 80.80 45.79
C CYS A 431 34.92 80.57 45.38
#